data_AF-A0A0L7K3B5-F1
#
_entry.id   AF-A0A0L7K3B5-F1
#
_cell.length_a   1.000
_cell.length_b   1.000
_cell.length_c   1.000
_cell.angle_alpha   90.00
_cell.angle_beta   90.00
_cell.angle_gamma   90.00
#
_symmetry.space_group_name_H-M   'P 1'
#
loop_
_entity.id
_entity.type
_entity.pdbx_description
1 polymer ?
#
loop_
_entity_poly.entity_id
_entity_poly.type
_entity_poly.pdbx_seq_one_letter_code
_entity_poly.pdbx_strand_id
1 'polypeptide(L)'
;LIISVGTTIYAIYHDVSFFLEDYFFSPATFIIVIGIAAAIAAFSLRSQVTDMLDDRLRVTLPFYYENPEVEDAFDFIQSRLNCCGIDTYMDWTDVTPPAGTSGISVNNITVPNSCCAES
;
A
#
# COMPACT_ATOMS: atom_id res chain seq x y z
N LEU A 1 0.73 15.59 36.39
CA LEU A 1 1.15 14.99 35.10
C LEU A 1 -0.05 14.52 34.27
N ILE A 2 -0.93 13.66 34.78
CA ILE A 2 -2.16 13.28 34.06
C ILE A 2 -3.14 14.47 33.93
N ILE A 3 -3.32 15.27 35.00
CA ILE A 3 -4.20 16.45 35.00
C ILE A 3 -3.64 17.57 34.09
N SER A 4 -2.31 17.72 34.02
CA SER A 4 -1.68 18.71 33.14
C SER A 4 -1.80 18.32 31.67
N VAL A 5 -1.61 17.03 31.35
CA VAL A 5 -1.82 16.51 29.98
C VAL A 5 -3.30 16.59 29.60
N GLY A 6 -4.20 16.27 30.53
CA GLY A 6 -5.65 16.35 30.31
C GLY A 6 -6.14 17.78 30.08
N THR A 7 -5.62 18.76 30.82
CA THR A 7 -5.95 20.17 30.62
C THR A 7 -5.35 20.74 29.34
N THR A 8 -4.15 20.33 28.94
CA THR A 8 -3.60 20.71 27.63
C THR A 8 -4.37 20.08 26.47
N ILE A 9 -4.75 18.80 26.57
CA ILE A 9 -5.59 18.14 25.55
C ILE A 9 -6.95 18.82 25.47
N TYR A 10 -7.56 19.15 26.62
CA TYR A 10 -8.83 19.86 26.69
C TYR A 10 -8.75 21.27 26.11
N ALA A 11 -7.69 22.03 26.43
CA ALA A 11 -7.47 23.37 25.89
C ALA A 11 -7.26 23.34 24.37
N ILE A 12 -6.47 22.39 23.86
CA ILE A 12 -6.28 22.19 22.41
C ILE A 12 -7.61 21.83 21.74
N TYR A 13 -8.39 20.92 22.34
CA TYR A 13 -9.71 20.58 21.82
C TYR A 13 -10.65 21.78 21.81
N HIS A 14 -10.64 22.60 22.86
CA HIS A 14 -11.50 23.76 23.02
C HIS A 14 -11.15 24.89 22.04
N ASP A 15 -9.86 25.19 21.87
CA ASP A 15 -9.40 26.17 20.87
C ASP A 15 -9.71 25.69 19.45
N VAL A 16 -9.44 24.41 19.15
CA VAL A 16 -9.77 23.82 17.85
C VAL A 16 -11.28 23.84 17.59
N SER A 17 -12.12 23.58 18.59
CA SER A 17 -13.58 23.63 18.42
C SER A 17 -14.11 25.04 18.18
N PHE A 18 -13.55 26.07 18.83
CA PHE A 18 -13.96 27.46 18.65
C PHE A 18 -13.63 27.97 17.24
N PHE A 19 -12.44 27.64 16.70
CA PHE A 19 -12.08 27.95 15.32
C PHE A 19 -12.92 27.18 14.27
N LEU A 20 -13.36 25.96 14.61
CA LEU A 20 -14.23 25.17 13.74
C LEU A 20 -15.66 25.70 13.71
N GLU A 21 -16.18 26.24 14.82
CA GLU A 21 -17.55 26.78 14.92
C GLU A 21 -17.81 28.00 14.04
N ASP A 22 -16.81 28.87 13.82
CA ASP A 22 -16.98 30.10 13.02
C ASP A 22 -16.91 29.86 11.49
N TYR A 23 -16.40 28.70 11.03
CA TYR A 23 -16.26 28.38 9.60
C TYR A 23 -17.05 27.14 9.14
N PHE A 24 -17.38 26.17 10.01
CA PHE A 24 -18.17 24.98 9.66
C PHE A 24 -19.11 24.51 10.78
N PHE A 25 -20.39 24.36 10.44
CA PHE A 25 -21.45 23.83 11.29
C PHE A 25 -21.11 22.40 11.78
N SER A 26 -20.50 22.27 12.96
CA SER A 26 -20.03 21.05 13.64
C SER A 26 -18.78 20.34 13.06
N PRO A 27 -17.87 19.81 13.92
CA PRO A 27 -16.68 19.05 13.51
C PRO A 27 -17.00 17.79 12.71
N ALA A 28 -18.21 17.23 12.85
CA ALA A 28 -18.66 16.10 12.06
C ALA A 28 -18.77 16.46 10.56
N THR A 29 -19.32 17.64 10.26
CA THR A 29 -19.46 18.13 8.88
C THR A 29 -18.08 18.35 8.23
N PHE A 30 -17.10 18.83 9.00
CA PHE A 30 -15.73 19.01 8.51
C PHE A 30 -15.09 17.69 8.07
N ILE A 31 -15.22 16.63 8.87
CA ILE A 31 -14.70 15.29 8.53
C ILE A 31 -15.42 14.74 7.29
N ILE A 32 -16.73 14.96 7.17
CA ILE A 32 -17.50 14.55 5.98
C ILE A 32 -16.98 15.25 4.73
N VAL A 33 -16.72 16.57 4.79
CA VAL A 33 -16.19 17.32 3.64
C VAL A 33 -14.79 16.83 3.25
N ILE A 34 -13.91 16.58 4.21
CA ILE A 34 -12.59 15.98 3.94
C ILE A 34 -12.75 14.60 3.30
N GLY A 35 -13.65 13.77 3.80
CA GLY A 35 -13.93 12.44 3.25
C GLY A 35 -14.39 12.50 1.79
N ILE A 36 -15.29 13.43 1.46
CA ILE A 36 -15.76 13.63 0.08
C ILE A 36 -14.61 14.12 -0.81
N ALA A 37 -13.81 15.08 -0.36
CA ALA A 37 -12.66 15.58 -1.10
C ALA A 37 -11.63 14.46 -1.35
N ALA A 38 -11.33 13.65 -0.34
CA ALA A 38 -10.44 12.50 -0.45
C ALA A 38 -10.98 11.43 -1.41
N ALA A 39 -12.29 11.16 -1.38
CA ALA A 39 -12.92 10.21 -2.29
C ALA A 39 -12.85 10.68 -3.76
N ILE A 40 -13.10 11.97 -4.01
CA ILE A 40 -12.95 12.57 -5.34
C ILE A 40 -11.49 12.49 -5.80
N ALA A 41 -10.54 12.88 -4.95
CA ALA A 41 -9.12 12.82 -5.25
C ALA A 41 -8.67 11.38 -5.57
N ALA A 42 -9.06 10.40 -4.75
CA ALA A 42 -8.75 8.99 -4.97
C ALA A 42 -9.31 8.48 -6.31
N PHE A 43 -10.54 8.87 -6.65
CA PHE A 43 -11.14 8.51 -7.93
C PHE A 43 -10.41 9.16 -9.12
N SER A 44 -10.09 10.45 -9.04
CA SER A 44 -9.38 11.18 -10.09
C SER A 44 -7.95 10.71 -10.30
N LEU A 45 -7.27 10.25 -9.24
CA LEU A 45 -5.88 9.80 -9.28
C LEU A 45 -5.73 8.30 -9.55
N ARG A 46 -6.83 7.53 -9.58
CA ARG A 46 -6.78 6.06 -9.71
C ARG A 46 -5.92 5.60 -10.88
N SER A 47 -6.13 6.15 -12.09
CA SER A 47 -5.37 5.74 -13.29
C SER A 47 -3.89 6.08 -13.15
N GLN A 48 -3.58 7.28 -12.68
CA GLN A 48 -2.19 7.71 -12.52
C GLN A 48 -1.44 6.84 -11.50
N VAL A 49 -2.10 6.48 -10.40
CA VAL A 49 -1.54 5.59 -9.39
C VAL A 49 -1.33 4.18 -9.96
N THR A 50 -2.29 3.64 -10.72
CA THR A 50 -2.11 2.31 -11.33
C THR A 50 -0.95 2.31 -12.32
N ASP A 51 -0.83 3.34 -13.17
CA ASP A 51 0.24 3.43 -14.17
C ASP A 51 1.61 3.59 -13.50
N MET A 52 1.69 4.43 -12.46
CA MET A 52 2.92 4.58 -11.67
C MET A 52 3.30 3.29 -10.93
N LEU A 53 2.34 2.57 -10.36
CA LEU A 53 2.62 1.31 -9.67
C LEU A 53 3.10 0.26 -10.65
N ASP A 54 2.45 0.14 -11.80
CA ASP A 54 2.82 -0.79 -12.88
C ASP A 54 4.27 -0.55 -13.36
N ASP A 55 4.62 0.71 -13.66
CA ASP A 55 5.99 1.09 -14.03
C ASP A 55 7.01 0.76 -12.93
N ARG A 56 6.68 1.07 -11.68
CA ARG A 56 7.59 0.84 -10.55
C ARG A 56 7.81 -0.64 -10.31
N LEU A 57 6.74 -1.42 -10.29
CA LEU A 57 6.80 -2.87 -10.08
C LEU A 57 7.65 -3.53 -11.15
N ARG A 58 7.46 -3.19 -12.44
CA ARG A 58 8.26 -3.75 -13.55
C ARG A 58 9.75 -3.40 -13.44
N VAL A 59 10.08 -2.17 -13.03
CA VAL A 59 11.47 -1.76 -12.83
C VAL A 59 12.11 -2.47 -11.62
N THR A 60 11.32 -2.77 -10.58
CA THR A 60 11.84 -3.37 -9.35
C THR A 60 11.91 -4.90 -9.36
N LEU A 61 11.05 -5.57 -10.13
CA LEU A 61 10.95 -7.04 -10.15
C LEU A 61 12.29 -7.77 -10.37
N PRO A 62 13.20 -7.32 -11.25
CA PRO A 62 14.50 -7.98 -11.43
C PRO A 62 15.37 -8.01 -10.16
N PHE A 63 15.17 -7.08 -9.23
CA PHE A 63 15.93 -6.98 -7.99
C PHE A 63 15.38 -7.86 -6.86
N TYR A 64 14.37 -8.69 -7.13
CA TYR A 64 13.73 -9.54 -6.13
C TYR A 64 14.74 -10.39 -5.34
N TYR A 65 15.68 -11.06 -6.02
CA TYR A 65 16.70 -11.88 -5.34
C TYR A 65 17.96 -11.10 -4.91
N GLU A 66 18.03 -9.80 -5.20
CA GLU A 66 19.20 -8.95 -4.91
C GLU A 66 18.97 -8.05 -3.70
N ASN A 67 17.72 -7.63 -3.46
CA ASN A 67 17.37 -6.71 -2.39
C ASN A 67 16.29 -7.30 -1.47
N PRO A 68 16.60 -7.54 -0.18
CA PRO A 68 15.64 -8.12 0.76
C PRO A 68 14.40 -7.24 0.99
N GLU A 69 14.52 -5.91 0.83
CA GLU A 69 13.35 -5.01 0.95
C GLU A 69 12.38 -5.20 -0.23
N VAL A 70 12.92 -5.50 -1.42
CA VAL A 70 12.13 -5.78 -2.62
C VAL A 70 11.49 -7.17 -2.49
N GLU A 71 12.25 -8.16 -2.03
CA GLU A 71 11.75 -9.51 -1.71
C GLU A 71 10.55 -9.43 -0.77
N ASP A 72 10.71 -8.79 0.40
CA ASP A 72 9.67 -8.64 1.42
C ASP A 72 8.43 -7.92 0.88
N ALA A 73 8.62 -6.87 0.06
CA ALA A 73 7.50 -6.11 -0.51
C ALA A 73 6.68 -6.96 -1.49
N PHE A 74 7.35 -7.67 -2.39
CA PHE A 74 6.69 -8.56 -3.35
C PHE A 74 6.01 -9.74 -2.63
N ASP A 75 6.66 -10.34 -1.64
CA ASP A 75 6.11 -11.45 -0.87
C ASP A 75 4.89 -11.04 -0.04
N PHE A 76 4.94 -9.85 0.58
CA PHE A 76 3.81 -9.29 1.31
C PHE A 76 2.61 -9.05 0.39
N ILE A 77 2.82 -8.42 -0.78
CA ILE A 77 1.73 -8.11 -1.71
C ILE A 77 1.10 -9.40 -2.24
N GLN A 78 1.93 -10.35 -2.72
CA GLN A 78 1.45 -11.58 -3.33
C GLN A 78 0.69 -12.47 -2.33
N SER A 79 1.22 -12.64 -1.13
CA SER A 79 0.54 -13.41 -0.07
C SER A 79 -0.74 -12.73 0.42
N ARG A 80 -0.77 -11.40 0.47
CA ARG A 80 -1.94 -10.66 0.98
C ARG A 80 -3.07 -10.54 -0.03
N LEU A 81 -2.73 -10.41 -1.31
CA LEU A 81 -3.69 -10.20 -2.38
C LEU A 81 -4.04 -11.50 -3.14
N ASN A 82 -3.35 -12.60 -2.86
CA ASN A 82 -3.45 -13.86 -3.61
C ASN A 82 -3.26 -13.61 -5.12
N CYS A 83 -2.15 -12.98 -5.46
CA CYS A 83 -1.72 -12.78 -6.83
C CYS A 83 -0.31 -13.35 -7.05
N CYS A 84 0.15 -13.40 -8.29
CA CYS A 84 1.49 -13.84 -8.65
C CYS A 84 2.01 -13.06 -9.85
N GLY A 85 3.16 -12.41 -9.69
CA GLY A 85 3.71 -11.48 -10.69
C GLY A 85 3.02 -10.11 -10.68
N ILE A 86 3.22 -9.35 -11.76
CA ILE A 86 2.69 -7.99 -11.94
C ILE A 86 1.37 -8.09 -12.71
N ASP A 87 1.42 -8.72 -13.88
CA ASP A 87 0.29 -9.05 -14.74
C ASP A 87 -0.05 -10.55 -14.63
N THR A 88 0.98 -11.41 -14.53
CA THR A 88 0.83 -12.86 -14.51
C THR A 88 2.07 -13.54 -13.92
N TYR A 89 1.96 -14.81 -13.53
CA TYR A 89 3.10 -15.61 -13.07
C TYR A 89 4.24 -15.71 -14.10
N MET A 90 3.96 -15.44 -15.38
CA MET A 90 4.98 -15.43 -16.44
C MET A 90 5.98 -14.28 -16.28
N ASP A 91 5.68 -13.24 -15.50
CA ASP A 91 6.62 -12.12 -15.30
C ASP A 91 7.93 -12.56 -14.61
N TRP A 92 7.89 -13.72 -13.94
CA TRP A 92 9.05 -14.35 -13.32
C TRP A 92 10.01 -15.01 -14.31
N THR A 93 9.68 -15.10 -15.61
CA THR A 93 10.57 -15.73 -16.61
C THR A 93 11.91 -15.02 -16.74
N ASP A 94 11.91 -13.71 -16.53
CA ASP A 94 13.10 -12.85 -16.67
C ASP A 94 13.89 -12.73 -15.36
N VAL A 95 13.37 -13.30 -14.26
CA VAL A 95 13.99 -13.26 -12.93
C VAL A 95 14.53 -14.64 -12.59
N THR A 96 15.83 -14.82 -12.72
CA THR A 96 16.45 -16.13 -12.48
C THR A 96 16.75 -16.32 -10.99
N PRO A 97 16.19 -17.36 -10.33
CA PRO A 97 16.51 -17.65 -8.94
C PRO A 97 17.97 -18.09 -8.78
N PRO A 98 18.66 -17.65 -7.70
CA PRO A 98 19.96 -18.17 -7.32
C PRO A 98 19.94 -19.69 -7.07
N ALA A 99 21.10 -20.33 -7.14
CA ALA A 99 21.18 -21.75 -6.80
C ALA A 99 20.83 -21.99 -5.33
N GLY A 100 19.86 -22.88 -5.07
CA GLY A 100 19.47 -23.28 -3.71
C GLY A 100 18.30 -22.52 -3.10
N THR A 101 17.69 -21.56 -3.79
CA THR A 101 16.41 -20.96 -3.37
C THR A 101 15.25 -21.93 -3.61
N SER A 102 14.39 -22.06 -2.60
CA SER A 102 13.12 -22.79 -2.70
C SER A 102 12.06 -21.93 -3.38
N GLY A 103 11.35 -22.48 -4.35
CA GLY A 103 10.21 -21.84 -5.02
C GLY A 103 9.24 -22.86 -5.59
N ILE A 104 8.10 -22.37 -6.08
CA ILE A 104 7.07 -23.17 -6.74
C ILE A 104 7.40 -23.22 -8.23
N SER A 105 7.43 -24.40 -8.84
CA SER A 105 7.71 -24.54 -10.28
C SER A 105 6.43 -24.78 -11.06
N VAL A 106 5.98 -23.78 -11.83
CA VAL A 106 4.80 -23.86 -12.71
C VAL A 106 5.24 -23.70 -14.16
N ASN A 107 4.92 -24.66 -15.02
CA ASN A 107 5.28 -24.63 -16.45
C ASN A 107 6.78 -24.36 -16.74
N ASN A 108 7.68 -24.94 -15.93
CA ASN A 108 9.14 -24.72 -15.96
C ASN A 108 9.59 -23.30 -15.54
N ILE A 109 8.72 -22.51 -14.94
CA ILE A 109 9.06 -21.20 -14.35
C ILE A 109 9.04 -21.36 -12.84
N THR A 110 10.12 -20.94 -12.19
CA THR A 110 10.19 -20.93 -10.72
C THR A 110 9.71 -19.59 -10.21
N VAL A 111 8.62 -19.61 -9.46
CA VAL A 111 8.03 -18.44 -8.82
C VAL A 111 8.25 -18.50 -7.30
N PRO A 112 8.20 -17.36 -6.59
CA PRO A 112 8.29 -17.32 -5.13
C PRO A 112 7.23 -18.19 -4.42
N ASN A 113 7.53 -18.62 -3.20
CA ASN A 113 6.54 -19.36 -2.38
C ASN A 113 5.37 -18.48 -1.91
N SER A 114 5.52 -17.15 -2.00
CA SER A 114 4.46 -16.18 -1.74
C SER A 114 3.41 -16.12 -2.84
N CYS A 115 3.69 -16.67 -4.03
CA CYS A 115 2.75 -16.76 -5.14
C CYS A 115 1.62 -17.77 -4.88
N CYS A 116 0.43 -17.42 -5.38
CA CYS A 116 -0.72 -18.33 -5.49
C CYS A 116 -0.76 -19.10 -6.83
N ALA A 117 0.38 -19.35 -7.47
CA ALA A 117 0.44 -19.85 -8.86
C ALA A 117 -0.18 -21.25 -9.05
N GLU A 118 -0.47 -21.97 -7.97
CA GLU A 118 -1.23 -23.23 -7.94
C GLU A 118 -2.51 -23.13 -7.10
N SER A 119 -3.46 -22.28 -7.51
CA SER A 119 -4.86 -22.36 -7.06
C SER A 119 -5.82 -22.44 -8.23
#